data_AF-A0AAE1H478-F1
#
_entry.id   AF-A0AAE1H478-F1
#
_cell.length_a   1.000
_cell.length_b   1.000
_cell.length_c   1.000
_cell.angle_alpha   90.00
_cell.angle_beta   90.00
_cell.angle_gamma   90.00
#
_symmetry.space_group_name_H-M   'P 1'
#
loop_
_entity.id
_entity.type
_entity.pdbx_description
1 polymer ?
#
loop_
_entity_poly.entity_id
_entity_poly.type
_entity_poly.pdbx_seq_one_letter_code
_entity_poly.pdbx_strand_id
1 'polypeptide(L)'
;MNNRTATWFCYWQVFDHSFEAKYTVFEVASQSRYPLHVNETEEPGGDGHRHLQLAEWGPTGSQLVLVQDNDIYYKANGSAQSRVLRLTSSGKQGVVFNGIPDWLYEVEILRSNRAVWISPDSTYLLFASFNDTRVGELKYPWYGGLQEGLKYPKIRTLRYPK
;
A
#
# COMPACT_ATOMS: atom_id res chain seq x y z
N MET A 1 -6.73 24.16 12.45
CA MET A 1 -5.80 23.46 13.39
C MET A 1 -5.80 21.99 13.00
N ASN A 2 -4.70 21.52 12.39
CA ASN A 2 -4.59 20.15 11.88
C ASN A 2 -4.27 19.20 13.04
N ASN A 3 -5.30 18.59 13.63
CA ASN A 3 -5.12 17.48 14.57
C ASN A 3 -4.87 16.20 13.78
N ARG A 4 -3.59 15.83 13.64
CA ARG A 4 -3.19 14.53 13.07
C ARG A 4 -3.07 13.52 14.21
N THR A 5 -3.87 12.48 14.16
CA THR A 5 -3.90 11.34 15.10
C THR A 5 -2.69 10.43 14.90
N ALA A 6 -2.14 9.90 16.00
CA ALA A 6 -1.05 8.93 16.00
C ALA A 6 -1.58 7.51 15.72
N THR A 7 -1.02 6.87 14.70
CA THR A 7 -1.26 5.46 14.34
C THR A 7 -0.13 4.58 14.89
N TRP A 8 -0.48 3.46 15.51
CA TRP A 8 0.47 2.40 15.86
C TRP A 8 0.80 1.59 14.60
N PHE A 9 2.08 1.48 14.25
CA PHE A 9 2.52 0.82 13.03
C PHE A 9 3.33 -0.45 13.34
N CYS A 10 2.84 -1.61 12.92
CA CYS A 10 3.71 -2.72 12.55
C CYS A 10 3.91 -2.60 11.03
N TYR A 11 5.14 -2.28 10.60
CA TYR A 11 5.45 -2.07 9.19
C TYR A 11 6.59 -2.99 8.74
N TRP A 12 6.50 -3.44 7.50
CA TRP A 12 7.55 -4.20 6.82
C TRP A 12 8.12 -3.32 5.71
N GLN A 13 9.35 -2.86 5.88
CA GLN A 13 10.04 -2.10 4.84
C GLN A 13 10.33 -3.00 3.63
N VAL A 14 9.94 -2.56 2.44
CA VAL A 14 10.12 -3.30 1.18
C VAL A 14 11.36 -2.78 0.46
N PHE A 15 11.38 -1.48 0.15
CA PHE A 15 12.53 -0.76 -0.41
C PHE A 15 12.85 0.48 0.47
N ASP A 16 13.38 1.56 -0.09
CA ASP A 16 13.83 2.73 0.70
C ASP A 16 12.65 3.54 1.27
N HIS A 17 11.58 3.69 0.50
CA HIS A 17 10.41 4.47 0.86
C HIS A 17 9.17 3.60 1.05
N SER A 18 9.07 2.47 0.33
CA SER A 18 7.93 1.57 0.39
C SER A 18 7.95 0.69 1.62
N PHE A 19 6.77 0.53 2.19
CA PHE A 19 6.52 -0.35 3.31
C PHE A 19 5.09 -0.86 3.24
N GLU A 20 4.86 -2.01 3.84
CA GLU A 20 3.51 -2.54 4.04
C GLU A 20 3.14 -2.42 5.52
N ALA A 21 1.94 -1.95 5.82
CA ALA A 21 1.51 -1.74 7.20
C ALA A 21 0.03 -2.11 7.42
N LYS A 22 -0.31 -2.50 8.65
CA LYS A 22 -1.70 -2.62 9.10
C LYS A 22 -2.19 -1.25 9.57
N TYR A 23 -3.32 -0.79 9.04
CA TYR A 23 -3.87 0.53 9.35
C TYR A 23 -5.14 0.42 10.18
N THR A 24 -5.33 1.36 11.11
CA THR A 24 -6.56 1.51 11.91
C THR A 24 -7.06 2.93 11.76
N VAL A 25 -8.34 3.10 11.44
CA VAL A 25 -8.98 4.42 11.38
C VAL A 25 -9.59 4.73 12.73
N PHE A 26 -9.36 5.94 13.21
CA PHE A 26 -9.94 6.46 14.45
C PHE A 26 -10.93 7.57 14.10
N GLU A 27 -12.20 7.35 14.43
CA GLU A 27 -13.25 8.35 14.25
C GLU A 27 -13.31 9.26 15.48
N VAL A 28 -13.04 10.56 15.28
CA VAL A 28 -12.91 11.52 16.37
C VAL A 28 -14.25 11.81 17.05
N ALA A 29 -15.35 11.85 16.28
CA ALA A 29 -16.67 12.19 16.80
C ALA A 29 -17.25 11.11 17.72
N SER A 30 -17.09 9.84 17.34
CA SER A 30 -17.61 8.68 18.07
C SER A 30 -16.58 8.07 19.03
N GLN A 31 -15.33 8.54 19.01
CA GLN A 31 -14.17 7.96 19.69
C GLN A 31 -13.97 6.46 19.40
N SER A 32 -14.52 5.97 18.29
CA SER A 32 -14.45 4.57 17.90
C SER A 32 -13.26 4.34 16.98
N ARG A 33 -12.62 3.17 17.10
CA ARG A 33 -11.55 2.72 16.21
C ARG A 33 -11.97 1.47 15.48
N TYR A 34 -11.60 1.37 14.22
CA TYR A 34 -11.87 0.18 13.44
C TYR A 34 -10.73 -0.10 12.45
N PRO A 35 -10.46 -1.37 12.13
CA PRO A 35 -9.40 -1.72 11.22
C PRO A 35 -9.73 -1.36 9.79
N LEU A 36 -8.73 -0.85 9.08
CA LEU A 36 -8.87 -0.53 7.67
C LEU A 36 -8.64 -1.79 6.84
N HIS A 37 -9.71 -2.27 6.22
CA HIS A 37 -9.72 -3.45 5.36
C HIS A 37 -10.36 -3.12 4.01
N VAL A 38 -9.93 -3.82 2.96
CA VAL A 38 -10.46 -3.67 1.61
C VAL A 38 -11.70 -4.54 1.39
N ASN A 39 -11.74 -5.72 2.02
CA ASN A 39 -12.83 -6.69 1.85
C ASN A 39 -13.65 -6.81 3.15
N GLU A 40 -14.96 -6.56 3.07
CA GLU A 40 -15.90 -6.64 4.21
C GLU A 40 -16.07 -8.08 4.77
N THR A 41 -15.61 -9.09 4.04
CA THR A 41 -15.74 -10.52 4.39
C THR A 41 -14.72 -11.04 5.39
N GLU A 42 -13.80 -10.20 5.86
CA GLU A 42 -12.81 -10.61 6.85
C GLU A 42 -13.42 -10.51 8.25
N GLU A 43 -13.70 -11.65 8.87
CA GLU A 43 -14.41 -11.72 10.16
C GLU A 43 -13.69 -10.89 11.25
N PRO A 44 -14.43 -10.27 12.19
CA PRO A 44 -13.88 -9.41 13.26
C PRO A 44 -12.99 -10.11 14.31
N GLY A 45 -12.51 -11.32 14.04
CA GLY A 45 -11.69 -12.13 14.96
C GLY A 45 -10.65 -13.03 14.27
N GLY A 46 -10.58 -13.04 12.94
CA GLY A 46 -9.44 -13.62 12.22
C GLY A 46 -8.30 -12.61 12.15
N ASP A 47 -7.06 -13.06 11.99
CA ASP A 47 -5.90 -12.20 11.71
C ASP A 47 -5.97 -11.57 10.29
N GLY A 48 -7.19 -11.26 9.83
CA GLY A 48 -7.55 -10.67 8.54
C GLY A 48 -7.15 -9.21 8.40
N HIS A 49 -6.40 -8.66 9.36
CA HIS A 49 -5.70 -7.40 9.13
C HIS A 49 -4.57 -7.62 8.13
N ARG A 50 -4.89 -7.47 6.84
CA ARG A 50 -3.89 -7.53 5.78
C ARG A 50 -3.04 -6.26 5.78
N HIS A 51 -1.79 -6.40 5.37
CA HIS A 51 -0.95 -5.25 5.17
C HIS A 51 -1.38 -4.51 3.90
N LEU A 52 -1.44 -3.19 3.99
CA LEU A 52 -1.67 -2.30 2.85
C LEU A 52 -0.33 -1.69 2.45
N GLN A 53 -0.12 -1.56 1.15
CA GLN A 53 1.08 -0.95 0.57
C GLN A 53 1.01 0.57 0.60
N LEU A 54 -0.20 1.12 0.56
CA LEU A 54 -0.46 2.56 0.69
C LEU A 54 -1.83 2.79 1.33
N ALA A 55 -1.91 3.80 2.19
CA ALA A 55 -3.19 4.37 2.64
C ALA A 55 -3.04 5.89 2.79
N GLU A 56 -3.79 6.66 2.00
CA GLU A 56 -3.69 8.11 1.95
C GLU A 56 -5.08 8.77 2.00
N TRP A 57 -5.21 9.79 2.84
CA TRP A 57 -6.41 10.63 2.91
C TRP A 57 -6.46 11.61 1.75
N GLY A 58 -7.67 11.87 1.25
CA GLY A 58 -7.91 12.98 0.34
C GLY A 58 -7.57 14.34 0.98
N PRO A 59 -7.26 15.35 0.15
CA PRO A 59 -6.95 16.69 0.64
C PRO A 59 -8.15 17.38 1.29
N THR A 60 -9.37 16.97 0.92
CA THR A 60 -10.63 17.49 1.47
C THR A 60 -11.58 16.35 1.82
N GLY A 61 -12.38 16.54 2.86
CA GLY A 61 -13.31 15.53 3.37
C GLY A 61 -12.62 14.38 4.10
N SER A 62 -13.30 13.23 4.14
CA SER A 62 -12.83 12.00 4.78
C SER A 62 -12.63 10.87 3.76
N GLN A 63 -12.36 11.18 2.50
CA GLN A 63 -12.11 10.14 1.50
C GLN A 63 -10.72 9.52 1.67
N LEU A 64 -10.59 8.27 1.26
CA LEU A 64 -9.38 7.48 1.48
C LEU A 64 -9.04 6.65 0.24
N VAL A 65 -7.77 6.65 -0.14
CA VAL A 65 -7.23 5.81 -1.21
C VAL A 65 -6.32 4.78 -0.58
N LEU A 66 -6.49 3.54 -1.00
CA LEU A 66 -5.75 2.38 -0.50
C LEU A 66 -5.08 1.68 -1.66
N VAL A 67 -3.92 1.08 -1.42
CA VAL A 67 -3.32 0.12 -2.35
C VAL A 67 -3.08 -1.19 -1.61
N GLN A 68 -3.64 -2.26 -2.16
CA GLN A 68 -3.47 -3.61 -1.65
C GLN A 68 -3.26 -4.57 -2.83
N ASP A 69 -2.29 -5.48 -2.69
CA ASP A 69 -1.99 -6.48 -3.70
C ASP A 69 -1.77 -5.85 -5.10
N ASN A 70 -1.12 -4.67 -5.13
CA ASN A 70 -0.85 -3.83 -6.31
C ASN A 70 -2.09 -3.26 -7.01
N ASP A 71 -3.27 -3.27 -6.38
CA ASP A 71 -4.49 -2.64 -6.88
C ASP A 71 -4.96 -1.49 -6.01
N ILE A 72 -5.57 -0.50 -6.66
CA ILE A 72 -6.07 0.71 -6.03
C ILE A 72 -7.53 0.50 -5.61
N TYR A 73 -7.82 0.89 -4.38
CA TYR A 73 -9.15 0.94 -3.81
C TYR A 73 -9.45 2.34 -3.29
N TYR A 74 -10.72 2.72 -3.36
CA TYR A 74 -11.21 4.03 -2.96
C TYR A 74 -12.36 3.87 -1.98
N LYS A 75 -12.36 4.71 -0.95
CA LYS A 75 -13.40 4.79 0.06
C LYS A 75 -13.87 6.23 0.14
N ALA A 76 -15.14 6.48 -0.20
CA ALA A 76 -15.70 7.83 -0.24
C ALA A 76 -15.73 8.50 1.15
N ASN A 77 -15.86 7.72 2.22
CA ASN A 77 -15.80 8.21 3.59
C ASN A 77 -15.02 7.22 4.47
N GLY A 78 -14.10 7.72 5.29
CA GLY A 78 -13.40 6.99 6.34
C GLY A 78 -14.28 6.64 7.54
N SER A 79 -15.53 6.23 7.32
CA SER A 79 -16.39 5.56 8.30
C SER A 79 -16.36 4.05 8.09
N ALA A 80 -16.53 3.27 9.15
CA ALA A 80 -16.55 1.80 9.08
C ALA A 80 -17.63 1.29 8.09
N GLN A 81 -18.74 2.00 7.97
CA GLN A 81 -19.90 1.62 7.15
C GLN A 81 -19.75 1.98 5.66
N SER A 82 -18.74 2.77 5.29
CA SER A 82 -18.55 3.15 3.90
C SER A 82 -17.99 1.98 3.10
N ARG A 83 -18.65 1.68 1.99
CA ARG A 83 -18.19 0.69 1.01
C ARG A 83 -16.82 1.07 0.44
N VAL A 84 -15.99 0.05 0.22
CA VAL A 84 -14.73 0.16 -0.53
C VAL A 84 -14.98 -0.18 -2.00
N LEU A 85 -14.50 0.67 -2.90
CA LEU A 85 -14.62 0.52 -4.35
C LEU A 85 -13.25 0.16 -4.93
N ARG A 86 -13.18 -0.96 -5.65
CA ARG A 86 -11.98 -1.33 -6.40
C ARG A 86 -11.90 -0.52 -7.70
N LEU A 87 -10.81 0.23 -7.88
CA LEU A 87 -10.59 1.06 -9.07
C LEU A 87 -9.80 0.33 -10.15
N THR A 88 -8.86 -0.54 -9.77
CA THR A 88 -8.04 -1.33 -10.69
C THR A 88 -8.11 -2.82 -10.40
N SER A 89 -7.95 -3.64 -11.44
CA SER A 89 -7.93 -5.11 -11.31
C SER A 89 -6.78 -5.80 -12.04
N SER A 90 -5.83 -5.02 -12.55
CA SER A 90 -4.67 -5.49 -13.30
C SER A 90 -3.44 -5.76 -12.42
N GLY A 91 -3.52 -5.45 -11.12
CA GLY A 91 -2.44 -5.61 -10.16
C GLY A 91 -1.88 -7.03 -10.18
N LYS A 92 -0.55 -7.12 -10.25
CA LYS A 92 0.17 -8.40 -10.20
C LYS A 92 1.46 -8.23 -9.41
N GLN A 93 1.56 -8.95 -8.30
CA GLN A 93 2.70 -8.85 -7.39
C GLN A 93 4.03 -9.03 -8.14
N GLY A 94 4.94 -8.08 -7.95
CA GLY A 94 6.27 -8.09 -8.58
C GLY A 94 6.29 -7.84 -10.09
N VAL A 95 5.17 -7.47 -10.72
CA VAL A 95 5.09 -7.30 -12.18
C VAL A 95 4.26 -6.08 -12.60
N VAL A 96 3.05 -5.92 -12.10
CA VAL A 96 2.17 -4.79 -12.42
C VAL A 96 1.81 -4.08 -11.13
N PHE A 97 2.11 -2.79 -11.07
CA PHE A 97 1.93 -1.94 -9.89
C PHE A 97 0.99 -0.79 -10.23
N ASN A 98 -0.15 -0.68 -9.54
CA ASN A 98 -1.08 0.43 -9.72
C ASN A 98 -1.04 1.34 -8.49
N GLY A 99 -0.71 2.62 -8.68
CA GLY A 99 -0.72 3.63 -7.61
C GLY A 99 0.47 3.58 -6.65
N ILE A 100 1.36 2.60 -6.81
CA ILE A 100 2.67 2.55 -6.15
C ILE A 100 3.74 2.35 -7.22
N PRO A 101 4.95 2.90 -7.02
CA PRO A 101 6.05 2.73 -7.97
C PRO A 101 6.64 1.32 -7.93
N ASP A 102 7.30 0.95 -9.04
CA ASP A 102 8.27 -0.14 -9.04
C ASP A 102 9.56 0.30 -8.32
N TRP A 103 10.54 -0.60 -8.21
CA TRP A 103 11.80 -0.29 -7.53
C TRP A 103 12.54 0.90 -8.15
N LEU A 104 12.59 0.98 -9.48
CA LEU A 104 13.34 2.03 -10.17
C LEU A 104 12.70 3.40 -9.94
N TYR A 105 11.39 3.52 -10.16
CA TYR A 105 10.69 4.78 -9.96
C TYR A 105 10.68 5.19 -8.50
N GLU A 106 10.62 4.24 -7.57
CA GLU A 106 10.71 4.57 -6.16
C GLU A 106 12.05 5.21 -5.81
N VAL A 107 13.16 4.62 -6.26
CA VAL A 107 14.51 5.03 -5.82
C VAL A 107 15.04 6.21 -6.62
N GLU A 108 14.88 6.18 -7.95
CA GLU A 108 15.59 7.12 -8.83
C GLU A 108 14.73 8.31 -9.26
N ILE A 109 13.45 8.06 -9.60
CA ILE A 109 12.60 9.04 -10.29
C ILE A 109 11.67 9.79 -9.33
N LEU A 110 10.78 9.08 -8.64
CA LEU A 110 9.76 9.66 -7.77
C LEU A 110 10.26 9.90 -6.35
N ARG A 111 11.25 9.12 -5.87
CA ARG A 111 11.78 9.22 -4.49
C ARG A 111 10.67 9.19 -3.45
N SER A 112 9.69 8.33 -3.68
CA SER A 112 8.45 8.25 -2.91
C SER A 112 7.82 6.89 -3.06
N ASN A 113 7.07 6.44 -2.05
CA ASN A 113 6.33 5.18 -2.06
C ASN A 113 4.94 5.27 -2.71
N ARG A 114 4.54 6.47 -3.16
CA ARG A 114 3.24 6.70 -3.78
C ARG A 114 3.41 7.14 -5.23
N ALA A 115 2.50 6.64 -6.05
CA ALA A 115 2.31 7.09 -7.42
C ALA A 115 0.82 7.37 -7.66
N VAL A 116 0.18 7.95 -6.65
CA VAL A 116 -1.21 8.44 -6.66
C VAL A 116 -1.19 9.92 -6.27
N TRP A 117 -2.03 10.70 -6.95
CA TRP A 117 -2.25 12.11 -6.68
C TRP A 117 -3.74 12.41 -6.76
N ILE A 118 -4.27 13.00 -5.69
CA ILE A 118 -5.68 13.38 -5.59
C ILE A 118 -5.78 14.88 -5.90
N SER A 119 -6.78 15.28 -6.68
CA SER A 119 -7.01 16.70 -6.98
C SER A 119 -7.36 17.49 -5.70
N PRO A 120 -7.06 18.79 -5.62
CA PRO A 120 -7.33 19.58 -4.41
C PRO A 120 -8.81 19.62 -4.00
N ASP A 121 -9.71 19.52 -4.98
CA ASP A 121 -11.16 19.44 -4.80
C ASP A 121 -11.67 18.01 -4.56
N SER A 122 -10.76 17.03 -4.45
CA SER A 122 -11.06 15.62 -4.19
C SER A 122 -11.92 14.93 -5.26
N THR A 123 -12.13 15.55 -6.42
CA THR A 123 -13.01 15.03 -7.48
C THR A 123 -12.31 14.07 -8.43
N TYR A 124 -11.00 14.23 -8.62
CA TYR A 124 -10.20 13.43 -9.55
C TYR A 124 -9.06 12.71 -8.83
N LEU A 125 -8.77 11.50 -9.31
CA LEU A 125 -7.65 10.69 -8.89
C LEU A 125 -6.76 10.43 -10.11
N LEU A 126 -5.52 10.89 -10.05
CA LEU A 126 -4.47 10.51 -10.98
C LEU A 126 -3.63 9.41 -10.34
N PHE A 127 -3.32 8.36 -11.10
CA PHE A 127 -2.38 7.34 -10.67
C PHE A 127 -1.50 6.89 -11.83
N ALA A 128 -0.29 6.44 -11.52
CA ALA A 128 0.56 5.76 -12.48
C ALA A 128 0.40 4.24 -12.36
N SER A 129 0.51 3.56 -13.50
CA SER A 129 0.56 2.10 -13.59
C SER A 129 1.90 1.69 -14.20
N PHE A 130 2.66 0.87 -13.50
CA PHE A 130 3.97 0.37 -13.93
C PHE A 130 3.85 -1.09 -14.32
N ASN A 131 4.43 -1.46 -15.46
CA ASN A 131 4.36 -2.80 -16.00
C ASN A 131 5.75 -3.33 -16.34
N ASP A 132 6.24 -4.20 -15.47
CA ASP A 132 7.59 -4.76 -15.52
C ASP A 132 7.65 -6.11 -16.24
N THR A 133 6.59 -6.51 -16.95
CA THR A 133 6.53 -7.80 -17.67
C THR A 133 7.72 -8.02 -18.61
N ARG A 134 8.23 -6.95 -19.24
CA ARG A 134 9.35 -6.97 -20.18
C ARG A 134 10.68 -6.52 -19.58
N VAL A 135 10.70 -6.16 -18.29
CA VAL A 135 11.91 -5.73 -17.60
C VAL A 135 12.72 -6.95 -17.18
N GLY A 136 14.04 -6.87 -17.31
CA GLY A 136 14.96 -7.95 -16.92
C GLY A 136 14.87 -8.29 -15.43
N GLU A 137 15.13 -9.55 -15.08
CA GLU A 137 15.18 -10.01 -13.69
C GLU A 137 16.64 -10.10 -13.21
N LEU A 138 16.96 -9.36 -12.16
CA LEU A 138 18.17 -9.54 -11.37
C LEU A 138 17.89 -10.54 -10.26
N LYS A 139 18.59 -11.69 -10.30
CA LYS A 139 18.54 -12.71 -9.26
C LYS A 139 19.76 -12.61 -8.37
N TYR A 140 19.55 -12.57 -7.06
CA TYR A 140 20.64 -12.47 -6.08
C TYR A 140 20.41 -13.40 -4.89
N PRO A 141 21.47 -13.97 -4.31
CA PRO A 141 21.37 -14.78 -3.11
C PRO A 141 21.02 -13.90 -1.90
N TRP A 142 20.05 -14.34 -1.12
CA TRP A 142 19.58 -13.75 0.13
C TRP A 142 19.84 -14.73 1.27
N TYR A 143 20.65 -14.30 2.24
CA TYR A 143 21.08 -15.14 3.36
C TYR A 143 20.20 -14.99 4.61
N GLY A 144 19.18 -14.13 4.56
CA GLY A 144 18.32 -13.84 5.70
C GLY A 144 18.92 -12.85 6.69
N GLY A 145 18.09 -12.41 7.64
CA GLY A 145 18.57 -11.74 8.84
C GLY A 145 19.20 -12.73 9.83
N LEU A 146 20.04 -12.24 10.75
CA LEU A 146 20.66 -13.03 11.83
C LEU A 146 19.65 -13.87 12.66
N GLN A 147 18.37 -13.48 12.66
CA GLN A 147 17.29 -14.14 13.40
C GLN A 147 16.41 -15.07 12.56
N GLU A 148 16.57 -15.13 11.23
CA GLU A 148 15.67 -15.89 10.34
C GLU A 148 15.97 -17.40 10.25
N GLY A 149 17.05 -17.87 10.90
CA GLY A 149 17.35 -19.31 11.02
C GLY A 149 17.44 -20.06 9.69
N LEU A 150 17.77 -19.39 8.59
CA LEU A 150 17.82 -20.01 7.27
C LEU A 150 18.99 -21.00 7.18
N LYS A 151 18.67 -22.28 6.95
CA LYS A 151 19.69 -23.33 6.74
C LYS A 151 20.41 -23.21 5.39
N TYR A 152 19.74 -22.61 4.40
CA TYR A 152 20.28 -22.41 3.05
C TYR A 152 19.88 -21.04 2.49
N PRO A 153 20.73 -20.41 1.66
CA PRO A 153 20.40 -19.14 1.01
C PRO A 153 19.18 -19.30 0.10
N LYS A 154 18.32 -18.27 0.07
CA LYS A 154 17.20 -18.17 -0.86
C LYS A 154 17.60 -17.27 -2.02
N ILE A 155 17.07 -17.50 -3.22
CA ILE A 155 17.26 -16.56 -4.33
C ILE A 155 16.10 -15.57 -4.31
N ARG A 156 16.40 -14.28 -4.17
CA ARG A 156 15.44 -13.19 -4.40
C ARG A 156 15.58 -12.68 -5.82
N THR A 157 14.47 -12.21 -6.37
CA THR A 157 14.40 -11.69 -7.73
C THR A 157 13.89 -10.26 -7.68
N LEU A 158 14.59 -9.36 -8.36
CA LEU A 158 14.23 -7.94 -8.50
C LEU A 158 14.15 -7.61 -9.99
N ARG A 159 13.06 -6.97 -10.44
CA ARG A 159 12.97 -6.43 -11.80
C ARG A 159 13.83 -5.17 -11.86
N TYR A 160 14.86 -5.17 -12.73
CA TYR A 160 15.80 -4.06 -12.85
C TYR A 160 16.19 -3.90 -14.33
N PRO A 161 15.98 -2.73 -14.95
CA PRO A 161 16.37 -2.47 -16.33
C PRO A 161 17.88 -2.17 -16.40
N LYS A 162 18.65 -3.11 -16.97
CA LYS A 162 20.06 -2.91 -17.35
C LYS A 162 20.20 -2.53 -18.82
#